data_AF-A0A956C804-F1
#
_entry.id   AF-A0A956C804-F1
#
_cell.length_a   1.000
_cell.length_b   1.000
_cell.length_c   1.000
_cell.angle_alpha   90.00
_cell.angle_beta   90.00
_cell.angle_gamma   90.00
#
_symmetry.space_group_name_H-M   'P 1'
#
loop_
_entity.id
_entity.type
_entity.pdbx_description
1 polymer ?
#
loop_
_entity_poly.entity_id
_entity_poly.type
_entity_poly.pdbx_seq_one_letter_code
_entity_poly.pdbx_strand_id
1 'polypeptide(L)'
;DSLPSDADLRTGILQAIANLRPALRNAILFLGKALGVALEEDGVFDDQAALRETSERLRRDVWMFAQIVRAFATKAQYSPTEDRWAPIYNFQYVREFLAYFRAMGYPLLRATDYPRFDSFIQAMTRLEDTDLVDPARLENAIDECMAFHSFLVQLFEDISKREVLVDVPFDRKAAADTLRLYISD
;
A
#
# COMPACT_ATOMS: atom_id res chain seq x y z
N ASP A 1 20.31 -10.97 -31.75
CA ASP A 1 19.08 -10.39 -31.18
C ASP A 1 19.33 -9.90 -29.77
N SER A 2 19.45 -8.58 -29.63
CA SER A 2 19.49 -7.92 -28.33
C SER A 2 18.09 -7.95 -27.71
N LEU A 3 17.99 -8.32 -26.43
CA LEU A 3 16.74 -8.27 -25.69
C LEU A 3 16.19 -6.83 -25.69
N PRO A 4 14.87 -6.64 -25.87
CA PRO A 4 14.25 -5.32 -25.87
C PRO A 4 14.51 -4.62 -24.52
N SER A 5 14.78 -3.32 -24.56
CA SER A 5 14.97 -2.55 -23.33
C SER A 5 13.65 -2.38 -22.58
N ASP A 6 13.70 -2.10 -21.28
CA ASP A 6 12.51 -1.79 -20.48
C ASP A 6 11.67 -0.63 -21.07
N ALA A 7 12.34 0.33 -21.73
CA ALA A 7 11.67 1.42 -22.43
C ALA A 7 10.89 0.95 -23.67
N ASP A 8 11.43 -0.02 -24.40
CA ASP A 8 10.78 -0.62 -25.57
C ASP A 8 9.60 -1.50 -25.15
N LEU A 9 9.76 -2.27 -24.07
CA LEU A 9 8.68 -3.06 -23.47
C LEU A 9 7.55 -2.16 -22.99
N ARG A 10 7.87 -1.07 -22.29
CA ARG A 10 6.87 -0.10 -21.83
C ARG A 10 6.11 0.52 -23.00
N THR A 11 6.81 0.92 -24.05
CA THR A 11 6.20 1.47 -25.27
C THR A 11 5.28 0.44 -25.93
N GLY A 12 5.74 -0.81 -26.08
CA GLY A 12 4.95 -1.91 -26.65
C GLY A 12 3.69 -2.21 -25.86
N ILE A 13 3.77 -2.22 -24.53
CA ILE A 13 2.61 -2.41 -23.64
C ILE A 13 1.62 -1.25 -23.79
N LEU A 14 2.08 0.00 -23.79
CA LEU A 14 1.22 1.17 -23.98
C LEU A 14 0.48 1.12 -25.31
N GLN A 15 1.17 0.67 -26.37
CA GLN A 15 0.58 0.51 -27.71
C GLN A 15 -0.46 -0.61 -27.76
N ALA A 16 -0.17 -1.76 -27.12
CA ALA A 16 -1.12 -2.86 -27.00
C ALA A 16 -2.37 -2.44 -26.22
N ILE A 17 -2.21 -1.71 -25.12
CA ILE A 17 -3.32 -1.16 -24.32
C ILE A 17 -4.15 -0.19 -25.16
N ALA A 18 -3.52 0.71 -25.91
CA ALA A 18 -4.21 1.67 -26.77
C ALA A 18 -5.05 1.00 -27.87
N ASN A 19 -4.58 -0.14 -28.38
CA ASN A 19 -5.29 -0.90 -29.43
C ASN A 19 -6.40 -1.79 -28.88
N LEU A 20 -6.18 -2.43 -27.72
CA LEU A 20 -7.15 -3.36 -27.14
C LEU A 20 -8.31 -2.65 -26.44
N ARG A 21 -8.05 -1.49 -25.83
CA ARG A 21 -9.06 -0.75 -25.05
C ARG A 21 -10.31 -0.41 -25.87
N PRO A 22 -10.24 0.19 -27.08
CA PRO A 22 -11.43 0.48 -27.89
C PRO A 22 -12.19 -0.79 -28.30
N ALA A 23 -11.46 -1.86 -28.65
CA ALA A 23 -12.07 -3.13 -29.07
C ALA A 23 -12.88 -3.79 -27.93
N LEU A 24 -12.33 -3.81 -26.72
CA LEU A 24 -13.01 -4.34 -25.55
C LEU A 24 -14.18 -3.45 -25.11
N ARG A 25 -14.04 -2.11 -25.15
CA ARG A 25 -15.14 -1.17 -24.86
C ARG A 25 -16.33 -1.41 -25.79
N ASN A 26 -16.08 -1.53 -27.09
CA ASN A 26 -17.11 -1.83 -28.07
C ASN A 26 -17.79 -3.18 -27.83
N ALA A 27 -17.02 -4.21 -27.46
CA ALA A 27 -17.59 -5.52 -27.14
C ALA A 27 -18.52 -5.46 -25.92
N ILE A 28 -18.14 -4.71 -24.87
CA ILE A 28 -18.94 -4.53 -23.66
C ILE A 28 -20.22 -3.73 -23.94
N LEU A 29 -20.13 -2.63 -24.69
CA LEU A 29 -21.32 -1.86 -25.12
C LEU A 29 -22.28 -2.70 -25.95
N PHE A 30 -21.74 -3.49 -26.88
CA PHE A 30 -22.51 -4.39 -27.72
C PHE A 30 -23.24 -5.46 -26.89
N LEU A 31 -22.56 -6.06 -25.91
CA LEU A 31 -23.17 -7.02 -24.99
C LEU A 31 -24.27 -6.39 -24.14
N GLY A 32 -24.05 -5.18 -23.59
CA GLY A 32 -25.07 -4.45 -22.84
C GLY A 32 -26.33 -4.20 -23.66
N LYS A 33 -26.16 -3.73 -24.91
CA LYS A 33 -27.26 -3.53 -25.86
C LYS A 33 -28.00 -4.83 -26.18
N ALA A 34 -27.28 -5.93 -26.40
CA ALA A 34 -27.87 -7.24 -26.67
C ALA A 34 -28.67 -7.79 -25.47
N LEU A 35 -28.30 -7.42 -24.25
CA LEU A 35 -28.99 -7.79 -23.01
C LEU A 35 -30.11 -6.80 -22.62
N GLY A 36 -30.37 -5.76 -23.42
CA GLY A 36 -31.41 -4.76 -23.16
C GLY A 36 -31.03 -3.69 -22.13
N VAL A 37 -29.75 -3.56 -21.78
CA VAL A 37 -29.24 -2.53 -20.87
C VAL A 37 -28.65 -1.39 -21.68
N ALA A 38 -29.10 -0.15 -21.42
CA ALA A 38 -28.46 1.05 -21.95
C ALA A 38 -27.21 1.36 -21.13
N LEU A 39 -26.04 0.96 -21.64
CA LEU A 39 -24.75 1.36 -21.09
C LEU A 39 -24.34 2.67 -21.78
N GLU A 40 -24.28 3.78 -21.05
CA GLU A 40 -23.78 5.05 -21.56
C GLU A 40 -22.25 5.05 -21.55
N GLU A 41 -21.65 5.38 -22.70
CA GLU A 41 -20.19 5.33 -22.90
C GLU A 41 -19.43 6.20 -21.89
N ASP A 42 -19.99 7.38 -21.57
CA ASP A 42 -19.44 8.35 -20.61
C ASP A 42 -19.55 7.88 -19.14
N GLY A 43 -20.44 6.95 -18.81
CA GLY A 43 -20.59 6.43 -17.45
C GLY A 43 -19.89 5.09 -17.21
N VAL A 44 -19.77 4.25 -18.25
CA VAL A 44 -19.24 2.89 -18.15
C VAL A 44 -17.72 2.82 -18.33
N PHE A 45 -17.13 3.77 -19.06
CA PHE A 45 -15.70 3.79 -19.34
C PHE A 45 -14.99 5.07 -18.93
N ASP A 46 -15.51 5.74 -17.91
CA ASP A 46 -14.86 6.91 -17.35
C ASP A 46 -13.56 6.48 -16.63
N ASP A 47 -12.48 6.36 -17.41
CA ASP A 47 -11.12 6.07 -16.95
C ASP A 47 -10.72 7.04 -15.83
N GLN A 48 -11.30 8.26 -15.79
CA GLN A 48 -11.05 9.25 -14.75
C GLN A 48 -11.78 8.93 -13.44
N ALA A 49 -13.02 8.45 -13.49
CA ALA A 49 -13.74 8.02 -12.28
C ALA A 49 -13.06 6.79 -11.64
N ALA A 50 -12.68 5.80 -12.46
CA ALA A 50 -11.97 4.62 -11.98
C ALA A 50 -10.55 4.96 -11.45
N LEU A 51 -9.83 5.86 -12.13
CA LEU A 51 -8.53 6.36 -11.68
C LEU A 51 -8.65 7.16 -10.38
N ARG A 52 -9.71 7.96 -10.23
CA ARG A 52 -10.02 8.69 -9.00
C ARG A 52 -10.26 7.72 -7.86
N GLU A 53 -11.16 6.75 -8.01
CA GLU A 53 -11.47 5.77 -6.96
C GLU A 53 -10.21 4.99 -6.54
N THR A 54 -9.43 4.53 -7.52
CA THR A 54 -8.17 3.81 -7.26
C THR A 54 -7.16 4.69 -6.54
N SER A 55 -7.05 5.97 -6.94
CA SER A 55 -6.14 6.92 -6.29
C SER A 55 -6.61 7.31 -4.89
N GLU A 56 -7.91 7.46 -4.65
CA GLU A 56 -8.47 7.71 -3.31
C GLU A 56 -8.22 6.54 -2.37
N ARG A 57 -8.44 5.31 -2.85
CA ARG A 57 -8.16 4.09 -2.10
C ARG A 57 -6.69 3.99 -1.75
N LEU A 58 -5.80 4.16 -2.72
CA LEU A 58 -4.35 4.15 -2.50
C LEU A 58 -3.92 5.26 -1.51
N ARG A 59 -4.45 6.47 -1.66
CA ARG A 59 -4.17 7.60 -0.74
C ARG A 59 -4.56 7.24 0.69
N ARG A 60 -5.72 6.60 0.88
CA ARG A 60 -6.21 6.13 2.18
C ARG A 60 -5.31 5.03 2.76
N ASP A 61 -4.99 4.01 1.98
CA ASP A 61 -4.19 2.88 2.41
C ASP A 61 -2.77 3.30 2.80
N VAL A 62 -2.14 4.17 2.00
CA VAL A 62 -0.82 4.76 2.31
C VAL A 62 -0.88 5.55 3.61
N TRP A 63 -1.90 6.39 3.80
CA TRP A 63 -2.03 7.17 5.03
C TRP A 63 -2.24 6.29 6.27
N MET A 64 -3.12 5.28 6.17
CA MET A 64 -3.42 4.34 7.25
C MET A 64 -2.16 3.56 7.64
N PHE A 65 -1.46 2.99 6.64
CA PHE A 65 -0.27 2.21 6.89
C PHE A 65 0.87 3.08 7.48
N ALA A 66 0.99 4.33 7.06
CA ALA A 66 1.92 5.26 7.71
C ALA A 66 1.62 5.42 9.22
N GLN A 67 0.34 5.46 9.62
CA GLN A 67 -0.01 5.53 11.04
C GLN A 67 0.39 4.25 11.80
N ILE A 68 0.16 3.08 11.19
CA ILE A 68 0.54 1.77 11.77
C ILE A 68 2.05 1.70 11.98
N VAL A 69 2.83 2.00 10.95
CA VAL A 69 4.30 1.95 10.99
C VAL A 69 4.85 2.93 12.04
N ARG A 70 4.31 4.15 12.11
CA ARG A 70 4.71 5.12 13.14
C ARG A 70 4.39 4.61 14.54
N ALA A 71 3.17 4.12 14.76
CA ALA A 71 2.75 3.61 16.06
C ALA A 71 3.62 2.44 16.52
N PHE A 72 3.95 1.51 15.61
CA PHE A 72 4.89 0.43 15.89
C PHE A 72 6.27 0.95 16.29
N ALA A 73 6.87 1.83 15.47
CA ALA A 73 8.22 2.36 15.74
C ALA A 73 8.27 3.10 17.09
N THR A 74 7.29 3.96 17.37
CA THR A 74 7.19 4.65 18.67
C THR A 74 7.03 3.67 19.82
N LYS A 75 6.14 2.67 19.71
CA LYS A 75 5.93 1.68 20.78
C LYS A 75 7.18 0.83 21.02
N ALA A 76 7.89 0.45 19.95
CA ALA A 76 9.11 -0.34 20.03
C ALA A 76 10.28 0.44 20.66
N GLN A 77 10.40 1.75 20.39
CA GLN A 77 11.43 2.61 20.99
C GLN A 77 11.32 2.73 22.52
N TYR A 78 10.11 2.66 23.07
CA TYR A 78 9.86 2.77 24.51
C TYR A 78 9.71 1.40 25.20
N SER A 79 9.95 0.29 24.50
CA SER A 79 9.84 -1.05 25.09
C SER A 79 11.06 -1.34 25.97
N PRO A 80 10.89 -1.71 27.26
CA PRO A 80 12.01 -1.97 28.16
C PRO A 80 12.79 -3.22 27.74
N THR A 81 14.10 -3.05 27.51
CA THR A 81 15.02 -4.08 27.02
C THR A 81 15.57 -5.02 28.11
N GLU A 82 15.47 -4.64 29.39
CA GLU A 82 16.25 -5.25 30.49
C GLU A 82 15.47 -6.08 31.52
N ASP A 83 14.13 -6.14 31.48
CA ASP A 83 13.38 -6.93 32.46
C ASP A 83 13.38 -8.43 32.10
N ARG A 84 14.33 -9.16 32.72
CA ARG A 84 14.51 -10.63 32.66
C ARG A 84 13.25 -11.47 32.99
N TRP A 85 12.14 -10.85 33.39
CA TRP A 85 10.88 -11.48 33.79
C TRP A 85 9.65 -11.04 32.97
N ALA A 86 9.82 -10.31 31.86
CA ALA A 86 8.72 -9.87 31.00
C ALA A 86 8.54 -10.58 29.62
N PRO A 87 8.97 -11.85 29.36
CA PRO A 87 9.14 -12.28 27.97
C PRO A 87 7.83 -12.61 27.23
N ILE A 88 6.74 -12.88 27.95
CA ILE A 88 5.54 -13.50 27.35
C ILE A 88 4.48 -12.46 26.94
N TYR A 89 4.36 -11.35 27.67
CA TYR A 89 3.34 -10.32 27.41
C TYR A 89 3.84 -9.13 26.58
N ASN A 90 5.16 -8.94 26.43
CA ASN A 90 5.70 -7.69 25.90
C ASN A 90 5.87 -7.65 24.36
N PHE A 91 5.62 -8.74 23.62
CA PHE A 91 5.87 -8.80 22.16
C PHE A 91 4.64 -9.08 21.29
N GLN A 92 3.45 -9.14 21.89
CA GLN A 92 2.20 -9.30 21.14
C GLN A 92 2.02 -8.20 20.07
N TYR A 93 2.46 -6.98 20.37
CA TYR A 93 2.38 -5.85 19.44
C TYR A 93 3.25 -6.02 18.19
N VAL A 94 4.35 -6.78 18.26
CA VAL A 94 5.20 -7.09 17.10
C VAL A 94 4.47 -8.04 16.17
N ARG A 95 3.82 -9.08 16.74
CA ARG A 95 2.99 -10.02 15.96
C ARG A 95 1.80 -9.32 15.30
N GLU A 96 1.11 -8.45 16.03
CA GLU A 96 0.02 -7.62 15.50
C GLU A 96 0.53 -6.74 14.35
N PHE A 97 1.67 -6.08 14.53
CA PHE A 97 2.29 -5.28 13.47
C PHE A 97 2.64 -6.11 12.24
N LEU A 98 3.23 -7.29 12.39
CA LEU A 98 3.54 -8.19 11.26
C LEU A 98 2.27 -8.69 10.56
N ALA A 99 1.17 -8.90 11.30
CA ALA A 99 -0.13 -9.21 10.71
C ALA A 99 -0.64 -8.03 9.84
N TYR A 100 -0.63 -6.80 10.37
CA TYR A 100 -1.01 -5.62 9.61
C TYR A 100 -0.09 -5.39 8.40
N PHE A 101 1.21 -5.63 8.55
CA PHE A 101 2.17 -5.54 7.46
C PHE A 101 1.83 -6.55 6.35
N ARG A 102 1.52 -7.81 6.68
CA ARG A 102 1.13 -8.79 5.66
C ARG A 102 -0.18 -8.43 4.96
N ALA A 103 -1.17 -7.94 5.71
CA ALA A 103 -2.50 -7.62 5.18
C ALA A 103 -2.51 -6.37 4.28
N MET A 104 -1.80 -5.31 4.67
CA MET A 104 -1.84 -4.00 3.99
C MET A 104 -0.47 -3.51 3.54
N GLY A 105 0.56 -3.67 4.36
CA GLY A 105 1.89 -3.15 4.08
C GLY A 105 2.60 -3.80 2.89
N TYR A 106 2.51 -5.13 2.75
CA TYR A 106 3.20 -5.86 1.68
C TYR A 106 2.64 -5.55 0.29
N PRO A 107 1.31 -5.54 0.06
CA PRO A 107 0.76 -5.04 -1.20
C PRO A 107 1.22 -3.62 -1.55
N LEU A 108 1.23 -2.70 -0.58
CA LEU A 108 1.70 -1.33 -0.79
C LEU A 108 3.18 -1.27 -1.14
N LEU A 109 4.02 -2.02 -0.42
CA LEU A 109 5.46 -2.10 -0.65
C LEU A 109 5.77 -2.65 -2.06
N ARG A 110 4.95 -3.60 -2.55
CA ARG A 110 5.10 -4.20 -3.89
C ARG A 110 4.55 -3.33 -5.02
N ALA A 111 3.50 -2.56 -4.74
CA ALA A 111 2.87 -1.68 -5.73
C ALA A 111 3.58 -0.33 -5.86
N THR A 112 4.59 -0.07 -5.03
CA THR A 112 5.33 1.20 -4.97
C THR A 112 6.82 0.95 -5.21
N ASP A 113 7.50 1.92 -5.82
CA ASP A 113 8.95 1.83 -6.08
C ASP A 113 9.78 2.20 -4.84
N TYR A 114 9.52 1.52 -3.71
CA TYR A 114 10.22 1.82 -2.46
C TYR A 114 11.71 1.42 -2.55
N PRO A 115 12.68 2.35 -2.41
CA PRO A 115 14.09 2.06 -2.71
C PRO A 115 14.76 1.05 -1.76
N ARG A 116 14.28 0.93 -0.52
CA ARG A 116 14.84 0.02 0.51
C ARG A 116 14.00 -1.24 0.68
N PHE A 117 13.31 -1.68 -0.38
CA PHE A 117 12.42 -2.85 -0.36
C PHE A 117 13.09 -4.07 0.29
N ASP A 118 14.26 -4.47 -0.20
CA ASP A 118 14.94 -5.69 0.27
C ASP A 118 15.39 -5.58 1.73
N SER A 119 15.94 -4.42 2.13
CA SER A 119 16.36 -4.15 3.50
C SER A 119 15.19 -4.21 4.47
N PHE A 120 14.06 -3.61 4.10
CA PHE A 120 12.84 -3.63 4.91
C PHE A 120 12.29 -5.05 5.07
N ILE A 121 12.14 -5.81 3.97
CA ILE A 121 11.65 -7.20 4.01
C ILE A 121 12.57 -8.08 4.87
N GLN A 122 13.89 -7.92 4.71
CA GLN A 122 14.85 -8.68 5.51
C GLN A 122 14.71 -8.36 7.01
N ALA A 123 14.51 -7.09 7.38
CA ALA A 123 14.30 -6.70 8.77
C ALA A 123 13.02 -7.29 9.35
N MET A 124 11.91 -7.28 8.60
CA MET A 124 10.63 -7.87 9.03
C MET A 124 10.71 -9.39 9.17
N THR A 125 11.38 -10.06 8.25
CA THR A 125 11.56 -11.53 8.30
C THR A 125 12.35 -11.95 9.53
N ARG A 126 13.44 -11.23 9.84
CA ARG A 126 14.26 -11.50 11.05
C ARG A 126 13.52 -11.28 12.37
N LEU A 127 12.48 -10.44 12.36
CA LEU A 127 11.56 -10.24 13.49
C LEU A 127 10.56 -11.40 13.63
N GLU A 128 10.13 -12.01 12.52
CA GLU A 128 9.18 -13.13 12.51
C GLU A 128 9.84 -14.46 12.94
N ASP A 129 11.09 -14.68 12.54
CA ASP A 129 11.81 -15.97 12.71
C ASP A 129 12.21 -16.32 14.15
N THR A 130 11.86 -15.53 15.17
CA THR A 130 12.37 -15.75 16.55
C THR A 130 11.28 -15.58 17.61
N ASP A 131 11.16 -16.59 18.49
CA ASP A 131 10.25 -16.54 19.66
C ASP A 131 10.65 -15.47 20.69
N LEU A 132 11.88 -14.96 20.59
CA LEU A 132 12.44 -13.87 21.41
C LEU A 132 12.93 -12.75 20.51
N VAL A 133 12.52 -11.51 20.80
CA VAL A 133 12.98 -10.34 20.07
C VAL A 133 14.37 -9.95 20.57
N ASP A 134 15.38 -10.16 19.73
CA ASP A 134 16.73 -9.65 19.93
C ASP A 134 16.72 -8.11 19.82
N PRO A 135 17.21 -7.37 20.83
CA PRO A 135 17.21 -5.91 20.84
C PRO A 135 17.83 -5.28 19.59
N ALA A 136 18.92 -5.86 19.07
CA ALA A 136 19.60 -5.34 17.88
C ALA A 136 18.73 -5.51 16.61
N ARG A 137 17.92 -6.58 16.56
CA ARG A 137 16.98 -6.80 15.45
C ARG A 137 15.79 -5.85 15.54
N LEU A 138 15.30 -5.59 16.75
CA LEU A 138 14.23 -4.63 16.97
C LEU A 138 14.66 -3.22 16.59
N GLU A 139 15.87 -2.81 16.96
CA GLU A 139 16.45 -1.52 16.59
C GLU A 139 16.56 -1.37 15.06
N ASN A 140 17.12 -2.37 14.38
CA ASN A 140 17.18 -2.36 12.91
C ASN A 140 15.79 -2.29 12.26
N ALA A 141 14.79 -2.99 12.82
CA ALA A 141 13.42 -2.91 12.33
C ALA A 141 12.77 -1.55 12.58
N ILE A 142 13.05 -0.91 13.72
CA ILE A 142 12.62 0.46 14.00
C ILE A 142 13.17 1.41 12.93
N ASP A 143 14.47 1.31 12.62
CA ASP A 143 15.11 2.16 11.62
C ASP A 143 14.50 1.99 10.23
N GLU A 144 14.26 0.74 9.81
CA GLU A 144 13.59 0.46 8.54
C GLU A 144 12.13 0.95 8.54
N CYS A 145 11.40 0.79 9.66
CA CYS A 145 10.06 1.35 9.82
C CYS A 145 10.05 2.89 9.73
N MET A 146 11.02 3.57 10.34
CA MET A 146 11.11 5.04 10.28
C MET A 146 11.45 5.53 8.86
N ALA A 147 12.32 4.81 8.15
CA ALA A 147 12.62 5.09 6.75
C ALA A 147 11.38 4.87 5.86
N PHE A 148 10.67 3.76 6.05
CA PHE A 148 9.45 3.48 5.28
C PHE A 148 8.32 4.44 5.59
N HIS A 149 8.14 4.83 6.86
CA HIS A 149 7.18 5.86 7.26
C HIS A 149 7.44 7.18 6.53
N SER A 150 8.70 7.63 6.48
CA SER A 150 9.09 8.85 5.77
C SER A 150 8.73 8.77 4.29
N PHE A 151 8.96 7.62 3.66
CA PHE A 151 8.55 7.36 2.28
C PHE A 151 7.02 7.41 2.10
N LEU A 152 6.25 6.76 2.99
CA LEU A 152 4.79 6.75 2.90
C LEU A 152 4.18 8.14 3.07
N VAL A 153 4.76 8.99 3.93
CA VAL A 153 4.34 10.39 4.07
C VAL A 153 4.58 11.13 2.75
N GLN A 154 5.74 10.99 2.14
CA GLN A 154 6.01 11.62 0.84
C GLN A 154 5.08 11.09 -0.26
N LEU A 155 4.89 9.78 -0.33
CA LEU A 155 3.99 9.14 -1.28
C LEU A 155 2.54 9.61 -1.11
N PHE A 156 2.07 9.80 0.13
CA PHE A 156 0.75 10.37 0.40
C PHE A 156 0.62 11.78 -0.19
N GLU A 157 1.62 12.63 0.01
CA GLU A 157 1.62 13.99 -0.56
C GLU A 157 1.63 13.97 -2.09
N ASP A 158 2.41 13.08 -2.70
CA ASP A 158 2.50 12.96 -4.15
C ASP A 158 1.20 12.41 -4.76
N ILE A 159 0.55 11.43 -4.13
CA ILE A 159 -0.77 10.96 -4.54
C ILE A 159 -1.81 12.07 -4.38
N SER A 160 -1.75 12.84 -3.29
CA SER A 160 -2.70 13.93 -3.03
C SER A 160 -2.63 15.06 -4.07
N LYS A 161 -1.48 15.23 -4.74
CA LYS A 161 -1.29 16.21 -5.81
C LYS A 161 -1.73 15.72 -7.20
N ARG A 162 -2.17 14.46 -7.35
CA ARG A 162 -2.68 13.95 -8.63
C ARG A 162 -3.87 14.80 -9.07
N GLU A 163 -3.96 15.08 -10.37
CA GLU A 163 -5.03 15.89 -10.96
C GLU A 163 -6.43 15.40 -10.58
N VAL A 164 -6.62 14.08 -10.48
CA VAL A 164 -7.90 13.48 -10.10
C VAL A 164 -8.32 13.69 -8.64
N LEU A 165 -7.39 14.14 -7.76
CA LEU A 165 -7.58 14.28 -6.31
C LEU A 165 -7.36 15.70 -5.77
N VAL A 166 -6.87 16.65 -6.57
CA VAL A 166 -6.45 17.98 -6.09
C VAL A 166 -7.58 18.74 -5.37
N ASP A 167 -8.82 18.57 -5.84
CA ASP A 167 -10.01 19.19 -5.24
C ASP A 167 -10.79 18.23 -4.32
N VAL A 168 -10.26 17.03 -4.07
CA VAL A 168 -10.90 16.02 -3.21
C VAL A 168 -10.22 16.01 -1.84
N PRO A 169 -10.84 16.58 -0.79
CA PRO A 169 -10.25 16.62 0.54
C PRO A 169 -10.05 15.21 1.10
N PHE A 170 -8.98 15.02 1.86
CA PHE A 170 -8.72 13.75 2.53
C PHE A 170 -9.46 13.67 3.87
N ASP A 171 -10.43 12.76 3.97
CA ASP A 171 -11.15 12.50 5.22
C ASP A 171 -10.33 11.60 6.16
N ARG A 172 -9.56 12.25 7.05
CA ARG A 172 -8.77 11.59 8.09
C ARG A 172 -9.64 10.80 9.08
N LYS A 173 -10.87 11.24 9.33
CA LYS A 173 -11.76 10.57 10.29
C LYS A 173 -12.25 9.25 9.72
N ALA A 174 -12.74 9.26 8.48
CA ALA A 174 -13.14 8.03 7.79
C ALA A 174 -11.98 7.04 7.65
N ALA A 175 -10.78 7.52 7.34
CA ALA A 175 -9.58 6.68 7.30
C ALA A 175 -9.23 6.08 8.67
N ALA A 176 -9.32 6.87 9.75
CA ALA A 176 -9.09 6.38 11.11
C ALA A 176 -10.15 5.36 11.56
N ASP A 177 -11.42 5.56 11.20
CA ASP A 177 -12.49 4.62 11.50
C ASP A 177 -12.31 3.30 10.72
N THR A 178 -11.87 3.38 9.46
CA THR A 178 -11.47 2.19 8.67
C THR A 178 -10.31 1.45 9.35
N LEU A 179 -9.28 2.18 9.78
CA LEU A 179 -8.13 1.61 10.46
C LEU A 179 -8.52 0.91 11.78
N ARG A 180 -9.47 1.46 12.54
CA ARG A 180 -9.97 0.83 13.77
C ARG A 180 -10.64 -0.51 13.51
N LEU A 181 -11.38 -0.65 12.40
CA LEU A 181 -11.99 -1.91 12.01
C LEU A 181 -10.91 -2.97 11.72
N TYR A 182 -9.86 -2.59 11.00
CA TYR A 182 -8.72 -3.49 10.73
C TYR A 182 -7.96 -3.92 11.98
N ILE A 183 -7.96 -3.11 13.04
CA ILE A 183 -7.23 -3.38 14.30
C ILE A 183 -8.07 -4.17 15.32
N SER A 184 -9.40 -4.19 15.15
CA SER A 184 -10.32 -4.82 16.11
C SER A 184 -10.70 -6.26 15.77
N ASP A 185 -10.33 -6.74 14.57
CA ASP A 185 -10.47 -8.14 14.12
C ASP A 185 -9.19 -8.94 14.40
#